data_AF-A0A812XTV9-F1
#
_entry.id   AF-A0A812XTV9-F1
#
_cell.length_a   1.000
_cell.length_b   1.000
_cell.length_c   1.000
_cell.angle_alpha   90.00
_cell.angle_beta   90.00
_cell.angle_gamma   90.00
#
_symmetry.space_group_name_H-M   'P 1'
#
loop_
_entity.id
_entity.type
_entity.pdbx_description
1 polymer ?
#
loop_
_entity_poly.entity_id
_entity_poly.type
_entity_poly.pdbx_seq_one_letter_code
_entity_poly.pdbx_strand_id
1 'polypeptide(L)'
;ILILPIFFGGFFAALMIMFILQELCFMALLTAFNDLNEEIAFSGLEAVAFSENSIHVSVHDLYRFQVKYASSWALYKKIQDQVAMPLQIFWVIEVSIMIWSIWSMTQGIAADPGDERVLRLKSYWNLIVRLSWFVGGSPWFGAGSWITGILPWGSNYYAWRMDNLTKRLLFKQPTLRNSMRTFLKEFPLEFRSGFLQTTPLLLPLFSVILATNTVGFVFDALRLFNAI
;
A
#
# COMPACT_ATOMS: atom_id res chain seq x y z
N ILE A 1 2.89 23.71 -18.61
CA ILE A 1 4.18 23.21 -18.06
C ILE A 1 4.17 23.09 -16.52
N LEU A 2 3.47 23.96 -15.77
CA LEU A 2 3.25 23.81 -14.31
C LEU A 2 2.21 22.76 -13.90
N ILE A 3 1.32 22.34 -14.81
CA ILE A 3 0.16 21.51 -14.49
C ILE A 3 0.56 20.06 -14.15
N LEU A 4 1.53 19.45 -14.86
CA LEU A 4 1.96 18.07 -14.61
C LEU A 4 2.55 17.85 -13.20
N PRO A 5 3.58 18.59 -12.75
CA PRO A 5 4.18 18.35 -11.43
C PRO A 5 3.23 18.67 -10.25
N ILE A 6 2.32 19.63 -10.40
CA ILE A 6 1.29 19.93 -9.38
C ILE A 6 0.25 18.80 -9.31
N PHE A 7 -0.19 18.28 -10.46
CA PHE A 7 -1.10 17.14 -10.49
C PHE A 7 -0.46 15.85 -9.94
N PHE A 8 0.82 15.59 -10.25
CA PHE A 8 1.51 14.37 -9.81
C PHE A 8 1.95 14.41 -8.35
N GLY A 9 2.52 15.54 -7.90
CA GLY A 9 2.84 15.75 -6.49
C GLY A 9 1.58 15.78 -5.62
N GLY A 10 0.52 16.43 -6.11
CA GLY A 10 -0.78 16.46 -5.44
C GLY A 10 -1.44 15.09 -5.35
N PHE A 11 -1.39 14.29 -6.42
CA PHE A 11 -1.89 12.91 -6.41
C PHE A 11 -1.14 12.04 -5.40
N PHE A 12 0.19 12.06 -5.43
CA PHE A 12 1.01 11.29 -4.49
C PHE A 12 0.80 11.74 -3.03
N ALA A 13 0.77 13.04 -2.77
CA ALA A 13 0.51 13.58 -1.43
C ALA A 13 -0.89 13.20 -0.93
N ALA A 14 -1.91 13.27 -1.80
CA ALA A 14 -3.27 12.87 -1.46
C ALA A 14 -3.36 11.37 -1.15
N LEU A 15 -2.71 10.52 -1.95
CA LEU A 15 -2.60 9.09 -1.65
C LEU A 15 -1.91 8.87 -0.30
N MET A 16 -0.74 9.47 -0.08
CA MET A 16 -0.01 9.34 1.18
C MET A 16 -0.84 9.76 2.40
N ILE A 17 -1.59 10.87 2.31
CA ILE A 17 -2.49 11.31 3.39
C ILE A 17 -3.59 10.27 3.62
N MET A 18 -4.23 9.77 2.57
CA MET A 18 -5.27 8.76 2.72
C MET A 18 -4.72 7.45 3.31
N PHE A 19 -3.48 7.07 2.99
CA PHE A 19 -2.80 5.93 3.59
C PHE A 19 -2.45 6.17 5.07
N ILE A 20 -1.97 7.35 5.45
CA ILE A 20 -1.79 7.72 6.86
C ILE A 20 -3.11 7.62 7.62
N LEU A 21 -4.22 8.06 7.02
CA LEU A 21 -5.55 7.91 7.61
C LEU A 21 -5.95 6.43 7.74
N GLN A 22 -5.61 5.58 6.77
CA GLN A 22 -5.81 4.14 6.84
C GLN A 22 -5.00 3.51 7.99
N GLU A 23 -3.74 3.90 8.19
CA GLU A 23 -2.90 3.48 9.31
C GLU A 23 -3.52 3.86 10.66
N LEU A 24 -3.97 5.12 10.79
CA LEU A 24 -4.64 5.60 11.99
C LEU A 24 -5.94 4.82 12.27
N CYS A 25 -6.68 4.44 11.22
CA CYS A 25 -7.86 3.60 11.37
C CYS A 25 -7.51 2.17 11.78
N PHE A 26 -6.38 1.63 11.30
CA PHE A 26 -5.88 0.34 11.78
C PHE A 26 -5.45 0.42 13.24
N MET A 27 -4.80 1.49 13.67
CA MET A 27 -4.52 1.71 15.09
C MET A 27 -5.81 1.81 15.90
N ALA A 28 -6.85 2.49 15.39
CA ALA A 28 -8.15 2.55 16.06
C ALA A 28 -8.75 1.13 16.25
N LEU A 29 -8.64 0.25 15.25
CA LEU A 29 -9.04 -1.16 15.37
C LEU A 29 -8.27 -1.88 16.49
N LEU A 30 -6.97 -1.62 16.63
CA LEU A 30 -6.17 -2.19 17.72
C LEU A 30 -6.60 -1.63 19.09
N THR A 31 -6.93 -0.34 19.19
CA THR A 31 -7.41 0.25 20.46
C THR A 31 -8.79 -0.26 20.90
N ALA A 32 -9.54 -0.93 20.02
CA ALA A 32 -10.77 -1.60 20.41
C ALA A 32 -10.48 -2.73 21.42
N PHE A 33 -9.32 -3.38 21.33
CA PHE A 33 -8.92 -4.45 22.25
C PHE A 33 -8.72 -3.97 23.69
N ASN A 34 -8.49 -2.67 23.91
CA ASN A 34 -8.40 -2.10 25.25
C ASN A 34 -9.72 -2.26 26.04
N ASP A 35 -10.84 -2.40 25.34
CA ASP A 35 -12.16 -2.59 25.95
C ASP A 35 -12.40 -4.05 26.37
N LEU A 36 -11.53 -5.01 25.99
CA LEU A 36 -11.66 -6.42 26.37
C LEU A 36 -11.15 -6.70 27.77
N ASN A 37 -10.09 -6.01 28.22
CA ASN A 37 -9.47 -6.22 29.52
C ASN A 37 -8.57 -5.03 29.90
N GLU A 38 -8.55 -4.66 31.18
CA GLU A 38 -7.72 -3.56 31.71
C GLU A 38 -6.22 -3.78 31.50
N GLU A 39 -5.75 -5.04 31.55
CA GLU A 39 -4.35 -5.39 31.32
C GLU A 39 -3.92 -5.07 29.88
N ILE A 40 -4.83 -5.21 28.91
CA ILE A 40 -4.57 -4.79 27.52
C ILE A 40 -4.47 -3.27 27.44
N ALA A 41 -5.34 -2.55 28.15
CA ALA A 41 -5.33 -1.09 28.17
C ALA A 41 -4.06 -0.51 28.82
N PHE A 42 -3.54 -1.20 29.85
CA PHE A 42 -2.35 -0.75 30.61
C PHE A 42 -1.04 -1.19 29.96
N SER A 43 -0.89 -2.47 29.63
CA SER A 43 0.37 -3.07 29.14
C SER A 43 0.47 -3.12 27.61
N GLY A 44 -0.66 -2.93 26.92
CA GLY A 44 -0.76 -3.05 25.46
C GLY A 44 -1.10 -4.47 25.00
N LEU A 45 -1.79 -4.55 23.86
CA LEU A 45 -2.25 -5.81 23.26
C LEU A 45 -1.12 -6.81 23.00
N GLU A 46 0.05 -6.33 22.57
CA GLU A 46 1.18 -7.22 22.30
C GLU A 46 1.72 -7.84 23.59
N ALA A 47 1.97 -7.04 24.64
CA ALA A 47 2.48 -7.57 25.90
C ALA A 47 1.56 -8.67 26.46
N VAL A 48 0.24 -8.44 26.42
CA VAL A 48 -0.76 -9.42 26.89
C VAL A 48 -0.81 -10.64 25.98
N ALA A 49 -0.80 -10.47 24.66
CA ALA A 49 -0.82 -11.59 23.72
C ALA A 49 0.42 -12.48 23.80
N PHE A 50 1.58 -11.94 24.22
CA PHE A 50 2.80 -12.73 24.43
C PHE A 50 2.97 -13.21 25.87
N SER A 51 2.07 -12.84 26.79
CA SER A 51 2.04 -13.38 28.14
C SER A 51 1.45 -14.79 28.15
N GLU A 52 1.86 -15.60 29.13
CA GLU A 52 1.23 -16.92 29.38
C GLU A 52 -0.06 -16.81 30.21
N ASN A 53 -0.43 -15.58 30.61
CA ASN A 53 -1.57 -15.34 31.48
C ASN A 53 -2.88 -15.35 30.70
N SER A 54 -3.90 -15.97 31.29
CA SER A 54 -5.26 -15.91 30.77
C SER A 54 -5.98 -14.67 31.27
N ILE A 55 -6.52 -13.89 30.33
CA ILE A 55 -7.30 -12.69 30.65
C ILE A 55 -8.74 -13.05 31.02
N HIS A 56 -9.29 -12.28 31.96
CA HIS A 56 -10.70 -12.34 32.31
C HIS A 56 -11.49 -11.42 31.40
N VAL A 57 -12.38 -11.97 30.58
CA VAL A 57 -13.25 -11.22 29.67
C VAL A 57 -14.68 -11.59 30.02
N SER A 58 -15.53 -10.60 30.27
CA SER A 58 -16.97 -10.80 30.44
C SER A 58 -17.70 -10.68 29.10
N VAL A 59 -18.96 -11.13 29.08
CA VAL A 59 -19.84 -10.93 27.91
C VAL A 59 -20.02 -9.44 27.60
N HIS A 60 -20.06 -8.59 28.64
CA HIS A 60 -20.21 -7.15 28.49
C HIS A 60 -18.98 -6.52 27.84
N ASP A 61 -17.76 -6.94 28.24
CA ASP A 61 -16.50 -6.47 27.64
C ASP A 61 -16.42 -6.87 26.17
N LEU A 62 -16.80 -8.11 25.86
CA LEU A 62 -16.85 -8.59 24.49
C LEU A 62 -17.84 -7.79 23.64
N TYR A 63 -19.02 -7.46 24.17
CA TYR A 63 -20.00 -6.64 23.47
C TYR A 63 -19.47 -5.22 23.18
N ARG A 64 -18.84 -4.58 24.17
CA ARG A 64 -18.22 -3.25 24.00
C ARG A 64 -17.12 -3.26 22.94
N PHE A 65 -16.26 -4.28 22.97
CA PHE A 65 -15.25 -4.53 21.95
C PHE A 65 -15.87 -4.65 20.56
N GLN A 66 -16.90 -5.48 20.40
CA GLN A 66 -17.56 -5.72 19.11
C GLN A 66 -18.14 -4.42 18.52
N VAL A 67 -18.84 -3.63 19.34
CA VAL A 67 -19.41 -2.35 18.91
C VAL A 67 -18.31 -1.38 18.44
N LYS A 68 -17.26 -1.21 19.24
CA LYS A 68 -16.14 -0.30 18.92
C LYS A 68 -15.31 -0.77 17.73
N TYR A 69 -15.11 -2.08 17.58
CA TYR A 69 -14.41 -2.67 16.46
C TYR A 69 -15.19 -2.47 15.16
N ALA A 70 -16.50 -2.77 15.17
CA ALA A 70 -17.36 -2.60 14.00
C ALA A 70 -17.40 -1.13 13.52
N SER A 71 -17.50 -0.17 14.44
CA SER A 71 -17.48 1.26 14.07
C SER A 71 -16.12 1.68 13.47
N SER A 72 -15.02 1.20 14.04
CA SER A 72 -13.67 1.49 13.56
C SER A 72 -13.40 0.84 12.20
N TRP A 73 -13.94 -0.37 11.99
CA TRP A 73 -13.82 -1.08 10.72
C TRP A 73 -14.63 -0.40 9.61
N ALA A 74 -15.84 0.09 9.92
CA ALA A 74 -16.62 0.85 8.96
C ALA A 74 -15.88 2.10 8.48
N LEU A 75 -15.17 2.79 9.38
CA LEU A 75 -14.31 3.92 9.03
C LEU A 75 -13.12 3.49 8.17
N TYR A 76 -12.43 2.41 8.57
CA TYR A 76 -11.32 1.82 7.80
C TYR A 76 -11.76 1.51 6.37
N LYS A 77 -12.91 0.83 6.19
CA LYS A 77 -13.46 0.51 4.87
C LYS A 77 -13.82 1.74 4.06
N LYS A 78 -14.46 2.73 4.68
CA LYS A 78 -14.79 4.00 4.02
C LYS A 78 -13.55 4.68 3.42
N ILE A 79 -12.44 4.72 4.16
CA ILE A 79 -11.18 5.30 3.66
C ILE A 79 -10.58 4.42 2.56
N GLN A 80 -10.59 3.10 2.75
CA GLN A 80 -10.11 2.16 1.75
C GLN A 80 -10.83 2.34 0.40
N ASP A 81 -12.15 2.52 0.42
CA ASP A 81 -12.97 2.73 -0.78
C ASP A 81 -12.68 4.07 -1.46
N GLN A 82 -12.32 5.11 -0.71
CA GLN A 82 -11.91 6.40 -1.28
C GLN A 82 -10.56 6.31 -2.00
N VAL A 83 -9.63 5.48 -1.51
CA VAL A 83 -8.32 5.26 -2.14
C VAL A 83 -8.42 4.33 -3.35
N ALA A 84 -9.43 3.47 -3.38
CA ALA A 84 -9.56 2.43 -4.39
C ALA A 84 -9.60 2.94 -5.83
N MET A 85 -10.41 3.95 -6.13
CA MET A 85 -10.51 4.45 -7.50
C MET A 85 -9.20 5.09 -8.00
N PRO A 86 -8.54 6.00 -7.26
CA PRO A 86 -7.20 6.48 -7.60
C PRO A 86 -6.19 5.36 -7.87
N LEU A 87 -6.19 4.33 -7.03
CA LEU A 87 -5.27 3.20 -7.14
C LEU A 87 -5.58 2.31 -8.36
N GLN A 88 -6.86 2.10 -8.68
CA GLN A 88 -7.25 1.40 -9.90
C GLN A 88 -6.80 2.16 -11.15
N ILE A 89 -6.98 3.47 -11.18
CA ILE A 89 -6.50 4.32 -12.28
C ILE A 89 -4.98 4.22 -12.42
N PHE A 90 -4.25 4.31 -11.30
CA PHE A 90 -2.80 4.11 -11.28
C PHE A 90 -2.41 2.76 -11.93
N TRP A 91 -3.06 1.67 -11.54
CA TRP A 91 -2.73 0.35 -12.08
C TRP A 91 -3.14 0.16 -13.55
N VAL A 92 -4.22 0.76 -14.01
CA VAL A 92 -4.58 0.78 -15.45
C VAL A 92 -3.48 1.50 -16.25
N ILE A 93 -2.95 2.60 -15.72
CA ILE A 93 -1.85 3.33 -16.35
C ILE A 93 -0.57 2.48 -16.34
N GLU A 94 -0.20 1.87 -15.22
CA GLU A 94 0.99 1.00 -15.11
C GLU A 94 0.94 -0.16 -16.13
N VAL A 95 -0.21 -0.84 -16.26
CA VAL A 95 -0.38 -1.91 -17.25
C VAL A 95 -0.29 -1.37 -18.67
N SER A 96 -0.84 -0.19 -18.95
CA SER A 96 -0.78 0.43 -20.28
C SER A 96 0.65 0.83 -20.66
N ILE A 97 1.42 1.37 -19.71
CA ILE A 97 2.82 1.77 -19.90
C ILE A 97 3.71 0.55 -20.16
N MET A 98 3.33 -0.65 -19.70
CA MET A 98 4.10 -1.87 -19.89
C MET A 98 4.43 -2.17 -21.36
N ILE A 99 3.51 -1.87 -22.29
CA ILE A 99 3.73 -2.04 -23.73
C ILE A 99 4.90 -1.16 -24.20
N TRP A 100 4.91 0.11 -23.80
CA TRP A 100 5.99 1.04 -24.11
C TRP A 100 7.31 0.61 -23.46
N SER A 101 7.27 0.15 -22.21
CA SER A 101 8.45 -0.29 -21.47
C SER A 101 9.09 -1.52 -22.11
N ILE A 102 8.28 -2.50 -22.55
CA ILE A 102 8.76 -3.66 -23.31
C ILE A 102 9.40 -3.21 -24.62
N TRP A 103 8.72 -2.37 -25.39
CA TRP A 103 9.28 -1.83 -26.63
C TRP A 103 10.60 -1.10 -26.38
N SER A 104 10.66 -0.24 -25.36
CA SER A 104 11.88 0.48 -24.97
C SER A 104 13.03 -0.47 -24.66
N MET A 105 12.78 -1.54 -23.90
CA MET A 105 13.80 -2.55 -23.61
C MET A 105 14.32 -3.24 -24.88
N THR A 106 13.44 -3.53 -25.86
CA THR A 106 13.86 -4.17 -27.12
C THR A 106 14.81 -3.31 -27.96
N GLN A 107 14.76 -1.99 -27.80
CA GLN A 107 15.66 -1.05 -28.48
C GLN A 107 17.06 -0.98 -27.82
N GLY A 108 17.26 -1.63 -26.66
CA GLY A 108 18.56 -1.67 -25.97
C GLY A 108 19.00 -0.33 -25.37
N ILE A 109 20.29 -0.19 -25.06
CA ILE A 109 20.87 1.01 -24.41
C ILE A 109 21.82 1.80 -25.32
N ALA A 110 21.97 1.38 -26.57
CA ALA A 110 22.89 1.99 -27.52
C ALA A 110 22.41 3.40 -27.90
N ALA A 111 23.30 4.39 -27.75
CA ALA A 111 23.00 5.78 -28.09
C ALA A 111 22.57 5.92 -29.55
N ASP A 112 21.51 6.70 -29.77
CA ASP A 112 21.13 7.18 -31.11
C ASP A 112 21.25 8.71 -31.15
N PRO A 113 22.38 9.24 -31.64
CA PRO A 113 22.61 10.69 -31.72
C PRO A 113 21.64 11.40 -32.68
N GLY A 114 20.97 10.66 -33.56
CA GLY A 114 19.98 11.19 -34.51
C GLY A 114 18.59 11.38 -33.91
N ASP A 115 18.35 10.91 -32.68
CA ASP A 115 17.06 11.05 -32.00
C ASP A 115 16.76 12.53 -31.71
N GLU A 116 15.60 13.02 -32.17
CA GLU A 116 15.15 14.40 -31.98
C GLU A 116 15.13 14.80 -30.49
N ARG A 117 14.89 13.84 -29.59
CA ARG A 117 14.91 14.05 -28.13
C ARG A 117 16.31 14.45 -27.64
N VAL A 118 17.38 13.91 -28.23
CA VAL A 118 18.77 14.22 -27.89
C VAL A 118 19.10 15.67 -28.27
N LEU A 119 18.68 16.09 -29.47
CA LEU A 119 18.85 17.48 -29.91
C LEU A 119 18.16 18.48 -28.97
N ARG A 120 16.95 18.14 -28.51
CA ARG A 120 16.22 18.95 -27.52
C ARG A 120 16.92 18.95 -26.16
N LEU A 121 17.44 17.82 -25.69
CA LEU A 121 18.16 17.72 -24.42
C LEU A 121 19.45 18.53 -24.43
N LYS A 122 20.21 18.52 -25.54
CA LYS A 122 21.40 19.37 -25.73
C LYS A 122 21.06 20.87 -25.74
N SER A 123 19.89 21.22 -26.25
CA SER A 123 19.45 22.62 -26.34
C SER A 123 18.89 23.16 -25.01
N TYR A 124 18.34 22.29 -24.15
CA TYR A 124 17.58 22.71 -22.97
C TYR A 124 18.00 21.93 -21.70
N TRP A 125 18.85 22.54 -20.88
CA TRP A 125 19.37 21.93 -19.64
C TRP A 125 18.28 21.50 -18.65
N ASN A 126 17.16 22.23 -18.60
CA ASN A 126 16.03 21.92 -17.72
C ASN A 126 15.35 20.59 -18.08
N LEU A 127 15.47 20.13 -19.33
CA LEU A 127 14.98 18.81 -19.74
C LEU A 127 15.89 17.69 -19.22
N ILE A 128 17.21 17.92 -19.13
CA ILE A 128 18.16 16.96 -18.54
C ILE A 128 17.83 16.76 -17.06
N VAL A 129 17.67 17.84 -16.30
CA VAL A 129 17.27 17.76 -14.88
C VAL A 129 15.93 17.06 -14.71
N ARG A 130 14.97 17.34 -15.59
CA ARG A 130 13.66 16.68 -15.55
C ARG A 130 13.77 15.18 -15.85
N LEU A 131 14.59 14.77 -16.80
CA LEU A 131 14.86 13.37 -17.10
C LEU A 131 15.50 12.68 -15.88
N SER A 132 16.53 13.28 -15.27
CA SER A 132 17.17 12.77 -14.05
C SER A 132 16.18 12.67 -12.88
N TRP A 133 15.29 13.65 -12.71
CA TRP A 133 14.23 13.61 -11.70
C TRP A 133 13.26 12.45 -11.93
N PHE A 134 12.84 12.20 -13.18
CA PHE A 134 11.98 11.06 -13.48
C PHE A 134 12.67 9.70 -13.25
N VAL A 135 14.00 9.62 -13.38
CA VAL A 135 14.77 8.42 -13.02
C VAL A 135 14.77 8.18 -11.51
N GLY A 136 14.89 9.22 -10.71
CA GLY A 136 15.02 9.09 -9.25
C GLY A 136 13.71 9.15 -8.44
N GLY A 137 12.73 9.91 -8.91
CA GLY A 137 11.58 10.34 -8.08
C GLY A 137 10.23 10.39 -8.80
N SER A 138 10.11 9.75 -9.96
CA SER A 138 8.80 9.63 -10.63
C SER A 138 7.84 8.76 -9.80
N PRO A 139 6.55 9.13 -9.68
CA PRO A 139 5.56 8.22 -9.14
C PRO A 139 5.19 7.08 -10.12
N TRP A 140 5.66 7.14 -11.38
CA TRP A 140 5.37 6.18 -12.44
C TRP A 140 6.52 5.21 -12.73
N PHE A 141 7.73 5.54 -12.27
CA PHE A 141 8.93 4.75 -12.53
C PHE A 141 9.84 4.76 -11.29
N GLY A 142 10.46 3.62 -10.99
CA GLY A 142 11.38 3.53 -9.86
C GLY A 142 10.68 3.64 -8.50
N ALA A 143 11.38 4.13 -7.49
CA ALA A 143 10.96 3.99 -6.09
C ALA A 143 9.53 4.50 -5.80
N GLY A 144 9.11 5.61 -6.43
CA GLY A 144 7.78 6.19 -6.24
C GLY A 144 6.64 5.27 -6.73
N SER A 145 6.81 4.61 -7.88
CA SER A 145 5.81 3.66 -8.40
C SER A 145 5.79 2.37 -7.59
N TRP A 146 6.94 1.90 -7.13
CA TRP A 146 7.03 0.72 -6.27
C TRP A 146 6.33 0.94 -4.94
N ILE A 147 6.59 2.07 -4.28
CA ILE A 147 5.90 2.44 -3.03
C ILE A 147 4.40 2.48 -3.29
N THR A 148 3.95 3.26 -4.27
CA THR A 148 2.52 3.44 -4.55
C THR A 148 1.82 2.13 -4.94
N GLY A 149 2.47 1.31 -5.76
CA GLY A 149 1.91 0.07 -6.29
C GLY A 149 1.83 -1.05 -5.27
N ILE A 150 2.85 -1.21 -4.42
CA ILE A 150 2.90 -2.31 -3.44
C ILE A 150 2.22 -1.96 -2.11
N LEU A 151 2.11 -0.68 -1.77
CA LEU A 151 1.51 -0.22 -0.51
C LEU A 151 0.16 -0.87 -0.14
N PRO A 152 -0.78 -1.13 -1.07
CA PRO A 152 -2.03 -1.84 -0.78
C PRO A 152 -1.82 -3.25 -0.17
N TRP A 153 -0.71 -3.93 -0.47
CA TRP A 153 -0.35 -5.22 0.12
C TRP A 153 0.05 -5.11 1.59
N GLY A 154 0.33 -3.91 2.11
CA GLY A 154 0.51 -3.66 3.55
C GLY A 154 -0.71 -4.08 4.37
N SER A 155 -1.91 -4.03 3.78
CA SER A 155 -3.14 -4.55 4.42
C SER A 155 -3.07 -6.05 4.76
N ASN A 156 -2.28 -6.86 4.03
CA ASN A 156 -2.06 -8.26 4.38
C ASN A 156 -1.26 -8.41 5.66
N TYR A 157 -0.28 -7.52 5.88
CA TYR A 157 0.46 -7.51 7.13
C TYR A 157 -0.47 -7.20 8.31
N TYR A 158 -1.43 -6.28 8.14
CA TYR A 158 -2.47 -6.00 9.15
C TYR A 158 -3.38 -7.19 9.42
N ALA A 159 -3.88 -7.83 8.36
CA ALA A 159 -4.69 -9.04 8.49
C ALA A 159 -3.93 -10.16 9.23
N TRP A 160 -2.68 -10.43 8.82
CA TRP A 160 -1.81 -11.41 9.45
C TRP A 160 -1.50 -11.07 10.92
N ARG A 161 -1.18 -9.80 11.20
CA ARG A 161 -0.85 -9.34 12.56
C ARG A 161 -2.07 -9.49 13.47
N MET A 162 -3.25 -9.08 13.02
CA MET A 162 -4.49 -9.20 13.77
C MET A 162 -4.85 -10.66 14.06
N ASP A 163 -4.74 -11.54 13.05
CA ASP A 163 -4.99 -12.98 13.23
C ASP A 163 -4.00 -13.61 14.23
N ASN A 164 -2.72 -13.23 14.17
CA ASN A 164 -1.72 -13.74 15.12
C ASN A 164 -1.94 -13.25 16.55
N LEU A 165 -2.24 -11.96 16.74
CA LEU A 165 -2.52 -11.43 18.07
C LEU A 165 -3.75 -12.11 18.68
N THR A 166 -4.82 -12.26 17.90
CA THR A 166 -6.07 -12.88 18.37
C THR A 166 -5.93 -14.38 18.60
N LYS A 167 -5.07 -15.07 17.85
CA LYS A 167 -4.67 -16.46 18.12
C LYS A 167 -3.96 -16.59 19.46
N ARG A 168 -3.09 -15.65 19.80
CA ARG A 168 -2.26 -15.74 21.01
C ARG A 168 -2.98 -15.33 22.28
N LEU A 169 -4.02 -14.49 22.20
CA LEU A 169 -4.82 -14.14 23.36
C LEU A 169 -5.46 -15.38 24.03
N LEU A 170 -5.18 -15.56 25.31
CA LEU A 170 -5.69 -16.63 26.16
C LEU A 170 -6.84 -16.10 27.01
N PHE A 171 -8.05 -16.61 26.81
CA PHE A 171 -9.22 -16.21 27.60
C PHE A 171 -9.46 -17.27 28.67
N LYS A 172 -9.82 -16.85 29.90
CA LYS A 172 -10.28 -17.79 30.93
C LYS A 172 -11.52 -18.58 30.49
N GLN A 173 -12.36 -17.99 29.64
CA GLN A 173 -13.55 -18.63 29.05
C GLN A 173 -13.33 -18.90 27.54
N PRO A 174 -13.10 -20.15 27.12
CA PRO A 174 -12.83 -20.49 25.71
C PRO A 174 -13.98 -20.15 24.76
N THR A 175 -15.23 -20.21 25.22
CA THR A 175 -16.43 -19.89 24.43
C THR A 175 -16.43 -18.43 23.96
N LEU A 176 -16.02 -17.49 24.81
CA LEU A 176 -15.91 -16.08 24.47
C LEU A 176 -14.79 -15.82 23.46
N ARG A 177 -13.67 -16.54 23.57
CA ARG A 177 -12.60 -16.48 22.57
C ARG A 177 -13.09 -16.94 21.20
N ASN A 178 -13.86 -18.03 21.15
CA ASN A 178 -14.44 -18.50 19.90
C ASN A 178 -15.43 -17.48 19.31
N SER A 179 -16.28 -16.88 20.15
CA SER A 179 -17.20 -15.81 19.72
C SER A 179 -16.45 -14.60 19.14
N MET A 180 -15.40 -14.13 19.82
CA MET A 180 -14.54 -13.03 19.33
C MET A 180 -13.90 -13.38 17.98
N ARG A 181 -13.36 -14.59 17.83
CA ARG A 181 -12.69 -15.01 16.59
C ARG A 181 -13.66 -15.19 15.44
N THR A 182 -14.87 -15.69 15.70
CA THR A 182 -15.93 -15.76 14.69
C THR A 182 -16.33 -14.35 14.25
N PHE A 183 -16.56 -13.44 15.19
CA PHE A 183 -16.85 -12.04 14.91
C PHE A 183 -15.77 -11.41 14.03
N LEU A 184 -14.49 -11.52 14.42
CA LEU A 184 -13.38 -10.92 13.66
C LEU A 184 -13.25 -11.43 12.22
N LYS A 185 -13.67 -12.68 11.94
CA LYS A 185 -13.66 -13.22 10.57
C LYS A 185 -14.66 -12.52 9.64
N GLU A 186 -15.69 -11.88 10.19
CA GLU A 186 -16.68 -11.12 9.42
C GLU A 186 -16.13 -9.77 8.94
N PHE A 187 -14.98 -9.32 9.47
CA PHE A 187 -14.38 -8.01 9.21
C PHE A 187 -13.01 -8.12 8.51
N PRO A 188 -12.98 -8.50 7.22
CA PRO A 188 -11.73 -8.64 6.49
C PRO A 188 -10.99 -7.30 6.37
N LEU A 189 -9.68 -7.32 6.69
CA LEU A 189 -8.80 -6.16 6.61
C LEU A 189 -8.10 -6.02 5.26
N GLU A 190 -8.08 -7.10 4.46
CA GLU A 190 -7.44 -7.12 3.15
C GLU A 190 -8.01 -6.07 2.20
N PHE A 191 -7.13 -5.48 1.39
CA PHE A 191 -7.53 -4.55 0.35
C PHE A 191 -8.11 -5.30 -0.85
N ARG A 192 -9.39 -5.06 -1.12
CA ARG A 192 -10.13 -5.70 -2.21
C ARG A 192 -10.99 -4.64 -2.88
N SER A 193 -10.64 -4.28 -4.11
CA SER A 193 -11.44 -3.35 -4.91
C SER A 193 -11.29 -3.60 -6.41
N GLY A 194 -12.40 -3.90 -7.09
CA GLY A 194 -12.41 -4.18 -8.52
C GLY A 194 -11.47 -5.34 -8.88
N PHE A 195 -10.58 -5.09 -9.84
CA PHE A 195 -9.54 -6.05 -10.25
C PHE A 195 -8.33 -6.09 -9.29
N LEU A 196 -8.20 -5.11 -8.39
CA LEU A 196 -7.13 -5.08 -7.39
C LEU A 196 -7.55 -5.90 -6.17
N GLN A 197 -7.09 -7.14 -6.18
CA GLN A 197 -7.17 -8.04 -5.03
C GLN A 197 -5.76 -8.16 -4.47
N THR A 198 -5.50 -7.58 -3.31
CA THR A 198 -4.14 -7.57 -2.74
C THR A 198 -3.85 -8.88 -2.02
N THR A 199 -4.01 -10.02 -2.68
CA THR A 199 -3.63 -11.29 -2.07
C THR A 199 -2.10 -11.49 -2.22
N PRO A 200 -1.44 -12.19 -1.28
CA PRO A 200 0.00 -12.47 -1.39
C PRO A 200 0.38 -13.17 -2.70
N LEU A 201 -0.52 -13.98 -3.25
CA LEU A 201 -0.33 -14.70 -4.51
C LEU A 201 -0.24 -13.79 -5.74
N LEU A 202 -0.88 -12.62 -5.70
CA LEU A 202 -0.88 -11.68 -6.81
C LEU A 202 0.30 -10.70 -6.75
N LEU A 203 0.96 -10.56 -5.59
CA LEU A 203 2.09 -9.64 -5.43
C LEU A 203 3.20 -9.84 -6.49
N PRO A 204 3.62 -11.07 -6.85
CA PRO A 204 4.63 -11.27 -7.88
C PRO A 204 4.21 -10.72 -9.26
N LEU A 205 2.93 -10.90 -9.65
CA LEU A 205 2.41 -10.42 -10.92
C LEU A 205 2.51 -8.89 -11.00
N PHE A 206 2.03 -8.19 -9.97
CA PHE A 206 2.10 -6.74 -9.89
C PHE A 206 3.53 -6.21 -9.78
N SER A 207 4.41 -6.94 -9.08
CA SER A 207 5.84 -6.61 -8.98
C SER A 207 6.56 -6.73 -10.33
N VAL A 208 6.20 -7.71 -11.16
CA VAL A 208 6.77 -7.85 -12.52
C VAL A 208 6.38 -6.64 -13.38
N ILE A 209 5.13 -6.19 -13.33
CA ILE A 209 4.68 -5.00 -14.08
C ILE A 209 5.52 -3.77 -13.67
N LEU A 210 5.66 -3.53 -12.37
CA LEU A 210 6.46 -2.42 -11.83
C LEU A 210 7.94 -2.52 -12.21
N ALA A 211 8.51 -3.73 -12.17
CA ALA A 211 9.89 -3.99 -12.57
C ALA A 211 10.08 -3.73 -14.06
N THR A 212 9.21 -4.24 -14.92
CA THR A 212 9.22 -4.01 -16.36
C THR A 212 9.15 -2.52 -16.68
N ASN A 213 8.25 -1.77 -16.04
CA ASN A 213 8.14 -0.33 -16.23
C ASN A 213 9.40 0.42 -15.76
N THR A 214 9.94 0.04 -14.61
CA THR A 214 11.17 0.65 -14.08
C THR A 214 12.34 0.40 -15.03
N VAL A 215 12.55 -0.84 -15.46
CA VAL A 215 13.66 -1.21 -16.36
C VAL A 215 13.51 -0.57 -17.73
N GLY A 216 12.30 -0.60 -18.32
CA GLY A 216 12.04 0.02 -19.62
C GLY A 216 12.30 1.53 -19.63
N PHE A 217 11.96 2.21 -18.54
CA PHE A 217 12.28 3.63 -18.38
C PHE A 217 13.79 3.87 -18.20
N VAL A 218 14.46 3.06 -17.38
CA VAL A 218 15.92 3.15 -17.19
C VAL A 218 16.66 2.94 -18.53
N PHE A 219 16.21 2.01 -19.36
CA PHE A 219 16.80 1.77 -20.68
C PHE A 219 16.65 2.98 -21.60
N ASP A 220 15.47 3.60 -21.65
CA ASP A 220 15.25 4.83 -22.44
C ASP A 220 16.10 5.98 -21.93
N ALA A 221 16.15 6.18 -20.60
CA ALA A 221 16.94 7.24 -19.99
C ALA A 221 18.43 7.07 -20.27
N LEU A 222 18.99 5.86 -20.10
CA LEU A 222 20.39 5.56 -20.40
C LEU A 222 20.72 5.80 -21.87
N ARG A 223 19.81 5.43 -22.78
CA ARG A 223 19.98 5.68 -24.22
C ARG A 223 20.14 7.17 -24.52
N LEU A 224 19.28 7.99 -23.91
CA LEU A 224 19.31 9.44 -24.07
C LEU A 224 20.56 10.05 -23.42
N PHE A 225 20.92 9.63 -22.20
CA PHE A 225 22.12 10.14 -21.52
C PHE A 225 23.41 9.77 -22.24
N ASN A 226 23.50 8.57 -22.82
CA ASN A 226 24.68 8.16 -23.59
C ASN A 226 24.83 8.92 -24.92
N ALA A 227 23.75 9.49 -25.45
CA ALA A 227 23.74 10.22 -26.71
C ALA A 227 23.98 11.74 -26.56
N ILE A 228 23.84 12.26 -25.33
CA ILE A 228 24.12 13.67 -25.00
C ILE A 228 25.63 13.89 -24.92
#